data_AF-A0A101N0H6-F1
#
_entry.id   AF-A0A101N0H6-F1
#
_cell.length_a   1.000
_cell.length_b   1.000
_cell.length_c   1.000
_cell.angle_alpha   90.00
_cell.angle_beta   90.00
_cell.angle_gamma   90.00
#
_symmetry.space_group_name_H-M   'P 1'
#
loop_
_entity.id
_entity.type
_entity.pdbx_description
1 polymer ?
#
loop_
_entity_poly.entity_id
_entity_poly.type
_entity_poly.pdbx_seq_one_letter_code
_entity_poly.pdbx_strand_id
1 'polypeptide(L)'
;MRTPIWCRGQASQVGDARREVIDELLEVNALFRLRAAQEVLGPRKKYGDAPLEAACRKAITVGDPSYRTVKGILVAGTETDPEPETGDGGASAFLHGPEGLFAATVPTQIPGGVHDDPGRDDAEEAAR
;
A
#
# COMPACT_ATOMS: atom_id res chain seq x y z
N MET A 1 -23.05 31.60 2.09
CA MET A 1 -23.02 30.58 3.17
C MET A 1 -23.01 29.21 2.50
N ARG A 2 -22.11 28.29 2.86
CA ARG A 2 -22.08 26.94 2.24
C ARG A 2 -23.03 26.02 3.00
N THR A 3 -24.15 25.67 2.38
CA THR A 3 -25.20 24.83 2.98
C THR A 3 -24.86 23.33 2.84
N PRO A 4 -25.54 22.44 3.60
CA PRO A 4 -25.39 20.99 3.44
C PRO A 4 -25.64 20.52 1.99
N ILE A 5 -26.67 21.06 1.34
CA ILE A 5 -27.01 20.78 -0.06
C ILE A 5 -25.87 21.18 -0.99
N TRP A 6 -25.27 22.35 -0.77
CA TRP A 6 -24.11 22.79 -1.55
C TRP A 6 -22.91 21.85 -1.37
N CYS A 7 -22.66 21.38 -0.14
CA CYS A 7 -21.55 20.45 0.13
C CYS A 7 -21.71 19.13 -0.62
N ARG A 8 -22.92 18.56 -0.63
CA ARG A 8 -23.25 17.33 -1.39
C ARG A 8 -23.00 17.52 -2.89
N GLY A 9 -23.48 18.63 -3.46
CA GLY A 9 -23.27 18.93 -4.89
C GLY A 9 -21.81 19.17 -5.28
N GLN A 10 -20.98 19.66 -4.36
CA GLN A 10 -19.53 19.78 -4.60
C GLN A 10 -18.81 18.44 -4.51
N ALA A 11 -19.24 17.56 -3.63
CA ALA A 11 -18.67 16.22 -3.49
C ALA A 11 -18.97 15.36 -4.74
N SER A 12 -20.20 15.42 -5.26
CA SER A 12 -20.61 14.73 -6.49
C SER A 12 -19.78 15.06 -7.73
N GLN A 13 -19.14 16.24 -7.77
CA GLN A 13 -18.29 16.62 -8.91
C GLN A 13 -16.91 15.94 -8.89
N VAL A 14 -16.58 15.24 -7.81
CA VAL A 14 -15.31 14.52 -7.66
C VAL A 14 -15.54 13.03 -7.77
N GLY A 15 -16.55 12.50 -7.05
CA GLY A 15 -16.94 11.11 -7.14
C GLY A 15 -17.87 10.68 -6.00
N ASP A 16 -18.28 9.40 -6.08
CA ASP A 16 -19.29 8.82 -5.20
C ASP A 16 -18.75 8.60 -3.79
N ALA A 17 -17.50 8.16 -3.62
CA ALA A 17 -16.88 7.94 -2.31
C ALA A 17 -16.73 9.26 -1.55
N ARG A 18 -16.35 10.34 -2.24
CA ARG A 18 -16.33 11.66 -1.60
C ARG A 18 -17.73 12.11 -1.17
N ARG A 19 -18.76 11.80 -1.96
CA ARG A 19 -20.14 12.13 -1.60
C ARG A 19 -20.60 11.34 -0.39
N GLU A 20 -20.28 10.05 -0.31
CA GLU A 20 -20.58 9.19 0.83
C GLU A 20 -19.98 9.73 2.13
N VAL A 21 -18.69 10.13 2.13
CA VAL A 21 -18.06 10.80 3.28
C VAL A 21 -18.84 12.05 3.72
N ILE A 22 -19.27 12.89 2.78
CA ILE A 22 -20.03 14.11 3.10
C ILE A 22 -21.44 13.77 3.60
N ASP A 23 -22.08 12.75 3.05
CA ASP A 23 -23.40 12.31 3.49
C ASP A 23 -23.34 11.74 4.92
N GLU A 24 -22.34 10.91 5.24
CA GLU A 24 -22.14 10.36 6.59
C GLU A 24 -21.79 11.44 7.63
N LEU A 25 -20.92 12.38 7.27
CA LEU A 25 -20.61 13.53 8.14
C LEU A 25 -21.85 14.39 8.42
N LEU A 26 -22.82 14.45 7.49
CA LEU A 26 -24.02 15.25 7.63
C LEU A 26 -25.20 14.48 8.25
N GLU A 27 -25.23 13.14 8.21
CA GLU A 27 -26.25 12.32 8.86
C GLU A 27 -26.16 12.43 10.39
N VAL A 28 -24.95 12.30 10.95
CA VAL A 28 -24.73 12.36 12.39
C VAL A 28 -24.55 13.82 12.80
N ASN A 29 -25.67 14.53 12.97
CA ASN A 29 -25.74 15.89 13.50
C ASN A 29 -25.11 16.95 12.57
N ALA A 30 -25.79 17.22 11.45
CA ALA A 30 -25.38 18.12 10.37
C ALA A 30 -24.83 19.49 10.79
N LEU A 31 -25.28 20.07 11.91
CA LEU A 31 -24.85 21.41 12.34
C LEU A 31 -23.45 21.42 12.94
N PHE A 32 -23.09 20.44 13.77
CA PHE A 32 -21.74 20.38 14.38
C PHE A 32 -20.67 19.96 13.38
N ARG A 33 -21.04 19.19 12.36
CA ARG A 33 -20.10 18.60 11.39
C ARG A 33 -20.03 19.34 10.06
N LEU A 34 -20.83 20.39 9.85
CA LEU A 34 -20.77 21.21 8.62
C LEU A 34 -19.38 21.82 8.41
N ARG A 35 -18.70 22.24 9.49
CA ARG A 35 -17.31 22.74 9.43
C ARG A 35 -16.37 21.65 8.88
N ALA A 36 -16.46 20.43 9.40
CA ALA A 36 -15.64 19.31 8.96
C ALA A 36 -15.92 18.96 7.49
N ALA A 37 -17.20 18.89 7.08
CA ALA A 37 -17.59 18.68 5.69
C ALA A 37 -17.01 19.75 4.76
N GLN A 38 -17.00 21.01 5.18
CA GLN A 38 -16.39 22.12 4.42
C GLN A 38 -14.87 22.01 4.33
N GLU A 39 -14.19 21.50 5.36
CA GLU A 39 -12.73 21.28 5.35
C GLU A 39 -12.34 20.15 4.39
N VAL A 40 -13.10 19.06 4.35
CA VAL A 40 -12.93 17.97 3.38
C VAL A 40 -13.05 18.47 1.94
N LEU A 41 -13.78 19.56 1.67
CA LEU A 41 -13.91 20.16 0.34
C LEU A 41 -12.68 20.97 -0.11
N GLY A 42 -11.94 21.56 0.83
CA GLY A 42 -10.77 22.43 0.58
C GLY A 42 -9.62 21.83 -0.26
N PRO A 43 -9.17 20.58 -0.04
CA PRO A 43 -8.00 20.02 -0.73
C PRO A 43 -8.17 19.77 -2.24
N ARG A 44 -9.38 19.93 -2.80
CA ARG A 44 -9.66 19.64 -4.23
C ARG A 44 -8.68 20.34 -5.18
N LYS A 45 -8.39 21.62 -4.93
CA LYS A 45 -7.47 22.41 -5.77
C LYS A 45 -6.00 21.99 -5.63
N LYS A 46 -5.63 21.31 -4.54
CA LYS A 46 -4.23 20.96 -4.23
C LYS A 46 -3.86 19.56 -4.74
N TYR A 47 -4.75 18.59 -4.58
CA TYR A 47 -4.46 17.17 -4.87
C TYR A 47 -5.13 16.67 -6.16
N GLY A 48 -6.09 17.41 -6.71
CA GLY A 48 -6.90 16.95 -7.85
C GLY A 48 -8.02 16.00 -7.43
N ASP A 49 -8.83 15.58 -8.40
CA ASP A 49 -10.06 14.83 -8.13
C ASP A 49 -9.78 13.32 -7.92
N ALA A 50 -8.88 12.71 -8.69
CA ALA A 50 -8.61 11.27 -8.61
C ALA A 50 -7.94 10.81 -7.30
N PRO A 51 -6.82 11.40 -6.81
CA PRO A 51 -6.22 11.00 -5.55
C PRO A 51 -7.15 11.23 -4.34
N LEU A 52 -8.00 12.25 -4.45
CA LEU A 52 -8.92 12.65 -3.41
C LEU A 52 -10.10 11.69 -3.28
N GLU A 53 -10.63 11.23 -4.40
CA GLU A 53 -11.64 10.17 -4.44
C GLU A 53 -11.10 8.84 -3.89
N ALA A 54 -9.87 8.48 -4.26
CA ALA A 54 -9.20 7.29 -3.74
C ALA A 54 -8.96 7.37 -2.21
N ALA A 55 -8.54 8.52 -1.70
CA ALA A 55 -8.37 8.75 -0.28
C ALA A 55 -9.69 8.68 0.50
N CYS A 56 -10.77 9.24 -0.04
CA CYS A 56 -12.10 9.14 0.56
C CYS A 56 -12.58 7.69 0.64
N ARG A 57 -12.42 6.92 -0.44
CA ARG A 57 -12.73 5.49 -0.45
C ARG A 57 -11.95 4.72 0.61
N LYS A 58 -10.64 4.99 0.73
CA LYS A 58 -9.80 4.33 1.74
C LYS A 58 -10.20 4.72 3.17
N ALA A 59 -10.58 5.97 3.41
CA ALA A 59 -11.11 6.44 4.70
C ALA A 59 -12.41 5.72 5.10
N ILE A 60 -13.31 5.46 4.14
CA ILE A 60 -14.52 4.66 4.34
C ILE A 60 -14.15 3.21 4.69
N THR A 61 -13.24 2.59 3.93
CA THR A 61 -12.81 1.21 4.18
C THR A 61 -12.22 1.00 5.58
N VAL A 62 -11.47 1.97 6.11
CA VAL A 62 -10.92 1.91 7.48
C VAL A 62 -11.93 2.33 8.56
N GLY A 63 -13.12 2.80 8.17
CA GLY A 63 -14.19 3.20 9.09
C GLY A 63 -13.99 4.55 9.78
N ASP A 64 -13.11 5.41 9.27
CA ASP A 64 -12.93 6.78 9.78
C ASP A 64 -12.96 7.82 8.64
N PRO A 65 -14.16 8.26 8.20
CA PRO A 65 -14.35 9.25 7.14
C PRO A 65 -14.11 10.69 7.64
N SER A 66 -13.09 10.90 8.47
CA SER A 66 -12.72 12.21 8.98
C SER A 66 -11.78 12.96 8.05
N TYR A 67 -11.82 14.31 8.07
CA TYR A 67 -10.86 15.14 7.34
C TYR A 67 -9.41 14.81 7.71
N ARG A 68 -9.16 14.49 8.99
CA ARG A 68 -7.82 14.14 9.48
C ARG A 68 -7.30 12.88 8.80
N THR A 69 -8.14 11.87 8.64
CA THR A 69 -7.78 10.61 7.98
C THR A 69 -7.62 10.78 6.48
N VAL A 70 -8.57 11.45 5.80
CA VAL A 70 -8.43 11.77 4.37
C VAL A 70 -7.16 12.56 4.09
N LYS A 71 -6.86 13.59 4.90
CA LYS A 71 -5.62 14.36 4.77
C LYS A 71 -4.39 13.51 5.06
N GLY A 72 -4.44 12.64 6.08
CA GLY A 72 -3.35 11.73 6.43
C GLY A 72 -2.98 10.82 5.26
N ILE A 73 -3.99 10.21 4.63
CA ILE A 73 -3.82 9.34 3.46
C ILE A 73 -3.15 10.10 2.30
N LEU A 74 -3.65 11.30 1.98
CA LEU A 74 -3.10 12.16 0.91
C LEU A 74 -1.69 12.67 1.18
N VAL A 75 -1.34 12.90 2.45
CA VAL A 75 0.01 13.31 2.83
C VAL A 75 0.98 12.13 2.76
N ALA A 76 0.51 10.94 3.13
CA ALA A 76 1.27 9.71 3.05
C ALA A 76 1.41 9.19 1.61
N GLY A 77 0.58 9.65 0.67
CA GLY A 77 0.56 9.15 -0.71
C GLY A 77 0.08 7.69 -0.80
N THR A 78 -0.82 7.30 0.11
CA THR A 78 -1.28 5.89 0.27
C THR A 78 -2.72 5.69 -0.23
N GLU A 79 -3.28 6.66 -0.94
CA GLU A 79 -4.62 6.60 -1.50
C GLU A 79 -4.80 5.49 -2.54
N THR A 80 -3.71 5.13 -3.23
CA THR A 80 -3.67 4.01 -4.16
C THR A 80 -2.86 2.91 -3.49
N ASP A 81 -3.43 1.71 -3.38
CA ASP A 81 -2.65 0.56 -2.92
C ASP A 81 -1.55 0.27 -3.96
N PRO A 82 -0.31 0.00 -3.50
CA PRO A 82 0.72 -0.42 -4.42
C PRO A 82 0.19 -1.64 -5.17
N GLU A 83 0.30 -1.60 -6.51
CA GLU A 83 0.05 -2.75 -7.35
C GLU A 83 0.84 -3.91 -6.74
N PRO A 84 0.22 -5.08 -6.46
CA PRO A 84 0.91 -6.15 -5.75
C PRO A 84 2.16 -6.45 -6.55
N GLU A 85 3.31 -6.07 -5.99
CA GLU A 85 4.58 -6.46 -6.54
C GLU A 85 4.51 -7.98 -6.69
N THR A 86 4.47 -8.44 -7.94
CA THR A 86 4.62 -9.86 -8.28
C THR A 86 6.09 -10.20 -8.02
N GLY A 87 6.46 -10.14 -6.75
CA GLY A 87 7.74 -10.45 -6.19
C GLY A 87 7.48 -11.58 -5.21
N ASP A 88 7.53 -12.79 -5.73
CA ASP A 88 7.70 -13.99 -4.93
C ASP A 88 9.07 -13.91 -4.24
N GLY A 89 9.13 -13.17 -3.15
CA GLY A 89 10.27 -13.16 -2.23
C GLY A 89 10.21 -14.33 -1.25
N GLY A 90 9.33 -15.32 -1.45
CA GLY A 90 9.35 -16.62 -0.76
C GLY A 90 9.22 -16.63 0.77
N ALA A 91 8.98 -15.50 1.43
CA ALA A 91 8.85 -15.43 2.88
C ALA A 91 7.41 -15.09 3.25
N SER A 92 6.57 -16.12 3.40
CA SER A 92 5.28 -16.01 4.07
C SER A 92 5.49 -15.40 5.47
N ALA A 93 4.92 -14.21 5.68
CA ALA A 93 4.98 -13.52 6.97
C ALA A 93 4.46 -14.44 8.09
N PHE A 94 5.24 -14.53 9.18
CA PHE A 94 5.12 -15.48 10.29
C PHE A 94 3.81 -15.39 11.08
N LEU A 95 2.69 -15.83 10.51
CA LEU A 95 1.42 -15.91 11.24
C LEU A 95 1.20 -17.26 11.95
N HIS A 96 2.10 -18.25 11.79
CA HIS A 96 1.93 -19.62 12.30
C HIS A 96 3.03 -20.13 13.26
N GLY A 97 3.92 -19.24 13.72
CA GLY A 97 4.96 -19.63 14.67
C GLY A 97 6.12 -20.45 14.07
N PRO A 98 7.11 -20.82 14.89
CA PRO A 98 8.42 -21.28 14.44
C PRO A 98 8.42 -22.64 13.72
N GLU A 99 7.40 -23.47 13.89
CA GLU A 99 7.31 -24.78 13.22
C GLU A 99 7.22 -24.65 11.68
N GLY A 100 6.69 -23.54 11.18
CA GLY A 100 6.61 -23.26 9.74
C GLY A 100 7.95 -22.90 9.09
N LEU A 101 8.97 -22.49 9.87
CA LEU A 101 10.28 -22.07 9.36
C LEU A 101 11.10 -23.22 8.75
N PHE A 102 11.03 -24.40 9.37
CA PHE A 102 11.97 -25.48 9.08
C PHE A 102 11.41 -26.53 8.10
N ALA A 103 10.11 -26.51 7.84
CA ALA A 103 9.46 -27.43 6.90
C ALA A 103 9.84 -27.17 5.43
N ALA A 104 10.21 -25.94 5.08
CA ALA A 104 10.58 -25.56 3.71
C ALA A 104 12.08 -25.71 3.40
N THR A 105 12.84 -26.46 4.22
CA THR A 105 14.24 -26.77 3.89
C THR A 105 14.27 -27.87 2.82
N VAL A 106 14.38 -27.45 1.55
CA VAL A 106 14.75 -28.37 0.46
C VAL A 106 16.20 -28.80 0.73
N PRO A 107 16.51 -30.09 0.88
CA PRO A 107 17.89 -30.52 1.07
C PRO A 107 18.63 -30.42 -0.27
N THR A 108 19.52 -29.44 -0.39
CA THR A 108 20.55 -29.43 -1.42
C THR A 108 21.55 -30.55 -1.10
N GLN A 109 21.37 -31.72 -1.72
CA GLN A 109 22.35 -32.78 -1.70
C GLN A 109 23.57 -32.36 -2.55
N ILE A 110 24.70 -32.08 -1.90
CA ILE A 110 26.01 -32.01 -2.58
C ILE A 110 26.59 -33.43 -2.56
N PRO A 111 26.74 -34.13 -3.71
CA PRO A 111 27.45 -35.39 -3.72
C PRO A 111 28.95 -35.09 -3.61
N GLY A 112 29.57 -35.59 -2.54
CA GLY A 112 31.01 -35.53 -2.33
C GLY A 112 31.77 -36.36 -3.38
N GLY A 113 32.86 -35.77 -3.88
CA GLY A 113 33.90 -36.45 -4.64
C GLY A 113 35.25 -36.05 -4.06
N VAL A 114 35.97 -37.06 -3.57
CA VAL A 114 37.20 -37.03 -2.78
C VAL A 114 38.38 -36.34 -3.52
N HIS A 115 39.16 -35.56 -2.78
CA HIS A 115 40.49 -35.11 -3.19
C HIS A 115 41.49 -36.28 -3.17
N ASP A 116 42.30 -36.41 -4.22
CA ASP A 116 43.67 -36.92 -4.12
C ASP A 116 44.57 -36.14 -5.09
N ASP A 117 45.61 -35.53 -4.54
CA ASP A 117 46.77 -34.86 -5.14
C ASP A 117 47.99 -35.65 -4.60
N PRO A 118 49.18 -35.74 -5.23
CA PRO A 118 49.75 -34.91 -6.32
C PRO A 118 50.45 -35.69 -7.46
N GLY A 119 50.81 -34.97 -8.52
CA GLY A 119 51.71 -35.47 -9.57
C GLY A 119 52.37 -34.34 -10.35
N ARG A 120 53.41 -33.76 -9.76
CA ARG A 120 54.37 -32.84 -10.36
C ARG A 120 55.20 -33.60 -11.39
N ASP A 121 55.22 -33.15 -12.65
CA ASP A 121 56.33 -33.36 -13.58
C ASP A 121 56.35 -32.22 -14.61
N ASP A 122 57.44 -31.46 -14.56
CA ASP A 122 57.82 -30.41 -15.50
C ASP A 122 58.15 -31.02 -16.87
N ALA A 123 57.59 -30.47 -17.95
CA ALA A 123 58.03 -30.75 -19.32
C ALA A 123 58.23 -29.43 -20.09
N GLU A 124 59.37 -28.82 -19.81
CA GLU A 124 60.19 -28.16 -20.82
C GLU A 124 60.61 -29.22 -21.86
N GLU A 125 60.41 -28.99 -23.16
CA GLU A 125 61.50 -29.06 -24.16
C GLU A 125 61.03 -28.91 -25.63
N ALA A 126 61.66 -27.92 -26.26
CA ALA A 126 62.09 -27.76 -27.65
C ALA A 126 61.13 -27.99 -28.83
N ALA A 127 60.83 -26.86 -29.48
CA ALA A 127 60.95 -26.78 -30.92
C ALA A 127 62.42 -26.90 -31.34
N ARG A 128 62.76 -27.94 -32.11
CA ARG A 128 63.53 -27.91 -33.37
C ARG A 128 63.97 -29.30 -33.80
#